data_AF-A0A8B2P6K5-F1
#
_entry.id   AF-A0A8B2P6K5-F1
#
_cell.length_a   1.000
_cell.length_b   1.000
_cell.length_c   1.000
_cell.angle_alpha   90.00
_cell.angle_beta   90.00
_cell.angle_gamma   90.00
#
_symmetry.space_group_name_H-M   'P 1'
#
loop_
_entity.id
_entity.type
_entity.pdbx_description
1 polymer ?
#
loop_
_entity_poly.entity_id
_entity_poly.type
_entity_poly.pdbx_seq_one_letter_code
_entity_poly.pdbx_strand_id
1 'polypeptide(L)'
;MVKGLLTGLIAVALWSVASAAGAVANDTASTRYGAVGLDPKSLFVGFVTGVANADDALARLEVTCDAAGATCTEAHAFHDQCAALARAASSSATDALGLSVHDTRAAAQQGALAECQKNGGEGCNIHDTYCAPADLDE
;
A
#
# COMPACT_ATOMS: atom_id res chain seq x y z
N MET A 1 -24.38 76.22 10.79
CA MET A 1 -23.94 75.01 11.53
C MET A 1 -25.09 74.01 11.53
N VAL A 2 -24.78 72.70 11.39
CA VAL A 2 -25.70 71.53 11.20
C VAL A 2 -26.24 71.42 9.76
N LYS A 3 -25.74 70.62 8.80
CA LYS A 3 -25.40 69.15 8.73
C LYS A 3 -26.68 68.32 8.91
N GLY A 4 -27.28 67.57 8.00
CA GLY A 4 -27.07 67.09 6.63
C GLY A 4 -28.20 66.09 6.39
N LEU A 5 -28.70 65.94 5.15
CA LEU A 5 -29.62 64.86 4.75
C LEU A 5 -29.01 64.20 3.51
N LEU A 6 -28.47 62.99 3.66
CA LEU A 6 -29.13 61.72 3.31
C LEU A 6 -29.34 61.58 1.79
N THR A 7 -28.37 60.97 1.12
CA THR A 7 -28.61 60.25 -0.13
C THR A 7 -27.68 59.04 -0.17
N GLY A 8 -28.28 57.88 -0.43
CA GLY A 8 -27.85 56.58 0.05
C GLY A 8 -26.55 56.04 -0.55
N LEU A 9 -25.72 55.50 0.33
CA LEU A 9 -24.63 54.60 -0.02
C LEU A 9 -25.21 53.19 -0.18
N ILE A 10 -25.03 52.69 -1.40
CA ILE A 10 -25.23 51.30 -1.80
C ILE A 10 -24.27 50.43 -0.97
N ALA A 11 -24.81 49.49 -0.20
CA ALA A 11 -24.03 48.40 0.37
C ALA A 11 -24.70 47.09 -0.03
N VAL A 12 -24.40 46.62 -1.24
CA VAL A 12 -24.64 45.22 -1.60
C VAL A 12 -23.69 44.40 -0.74
N ALA A 13 -24.22 43.78 0.30
CA ALA A 13 -23.48 42.82 1.10
C ALA A 13 -23.17 41.62 0.21
N LEU A 14 -21.98 41.64 -0.42
CA LEU A 14 -21.37 40.47 -1.02
C LEU A 14 -21.05 39.52 0.13
N TRP A 15 -21.96 38.60 0.41
CA TRP A 15 -21.63 37.40 1.16
C TRP A 15 -20.70 36.57 0.28
N SER A 16 -19.41 36.80 0.44
CA SER A 16 -18.40 35.84 0.04
C SER A 16 -18.65 34.58 0.86
N VAL A 17 -19.42 33.64 0.29
CA VAL A 17 -19.28 32.24 0.66
C VAL A 17 -17.86 31.87 0.24
N ALA A 18 -16.92 32.05 1.16
CA ALA A 18 -15.64 31.39 1.08
C ALA A 18 -15.99 29.89 1.10
N SER A 19 -16.07 29.31 -0.10
CA SER A 19 -16.03 27.87 -0.26
C SER A 19 -14.74 27.44 0.42
N ALA A 20 -14.85 26.98 1.67
CA ALA A 20 -13.82 26.17 2.26
C ALA A 20 -13.76 24.93 1.37
N ALA A 21 -12.92 25.02 0.32
CA ALA A 21 -12.35 23.84 -0.28
C ALA A 21 -11.61 23.18 0.87
N GLY A 22 -12.30 22.25 1.55
CA GLY A 22 -11.65 21.34 2.46
C GLY A 22 -10.56 20.69 1.64
N ALA A 23 -9.32 21.12 1.85
CA ALA A 23 -8.18 20.36 1.43
C ALA A 23 -8.41 19.00 2.09
N VAL A 24 -8.77 18.00 1.29
CA VAL A 24 -8.54 16.62 1.68
C VAL A 24 -7.03 16.55 1.86
N ALA A 25 -6.59 16.72 3.11
CA ALA A 25 -5.28 16.24 3.49
C ALA A 25 -5.33 14.77 3.13
N ASN A 26 -4.72 14.42 2.00
CA ASN A 26 -4.33 13.06 1.74
C ASN A 26 -3.38 12.75 2.88
N ASP A 27 -3.92 12.18 3.94
CA ASP A 27 -3.21 11.92 5.17
C ASP A 27 -2.29 10.73 4.89
N THR A 28 -1.15 11.01 4.26
CA THR A 28 -0.09 10.03 3.99
C THR A 28 0.42 9.42 5.31
N ALA A 29 0.08 10.01 6.47
CA ALA A 29 0.32 9.42 7.79
C ALA A 29 -0.67 8.29 8.14
N SER A 30 -1.80 8.18 7.44
CA SER A 30 -2.83 7.14 7.62
C SER A 30 -2.70 5.95 6.65
N THR A 31 -1.71 5.93 5.78
CA THR A 31 -1.48 4.87 4.77
C THR A 31 -0.07 4.28 4.91
N ARG A 32 0.28 3.88 6.13
CA ARG A 32 1.65 3.50 6.50
C ARG A 32 1.89 2.00 6.56
N TYR A 33 0.82 1.21 6.62
CA TYR A 33 0.90 -0.23 6.77
C TYR A 33 0.57 -0.94 5.46
N GLY A 34 1.13 -2.14 5.33
CA GLY A 34 0.78 -3.14 4.33
C GLY A 34 0.74 -4.53 4.95
N ALA A 35 0.30 -5.51 4.18
CA ALA A 35 0.40 -6.92 4.51
C ALA A 35 0.66 -7.75 3.26
N VAL A 36 1.37 -8.84 3.44
CA VAL A 36 1.63 -9.83 2.39
C VAL A 36 1.39 -11.22 2.95
N GLY A 37 0.90 -12.13 2.13
CA GLY A 37 0.74 -13.53 2.52
C GLY A 37 0.82 -14.48 1.35
N LEU A 38 1.27 -15.70 1.64
CA LEU A 38 1.35 -16.82 0.71
C LEU A 38 0.42 -17.95 1.19
N ASP A 39 -0.36 -18.50 0.26
CA ASP A 39 -0.98 -19.81 0.42
C ASP A 39 -0.10 -20.87 -0.25
N PRO A 40 0.56 -21.77 0.52
CA PRO A 40 1.44 -22.78 -0.06
C PRO A 40 0.69 -23.84 -0.87
N LYS A 41 -0.65 -23.95 -0.75
CA LYS A 41 -1.44 -24.94 -1.51
C LYS A 41 -1.80 -24.46 -2.90
N SER A 42 -2.29 -23.23 -3.00
CA SER A 42 -2.70 -22.63 -4.28
C SER A 42 -1.60 -21.80 -4.93
N LEU A 43 -0.51 -21.52 -4.20
CA LEU A 43 0.57 -20.61 -4.58
C LEU A 43 0.08 -19.17 -4.82
N PHE A 44 -1.10 -18.84 -4.29
CA PHE A 44 -1.64 -17.49 -4.31
C PHE A 44 -0.82 -16.61 -3.36
N VAL A 45 -0.46 -15.43 -3.84
CA VAL A 45 0.21 -14.40 -3.05
C VAL A 45 -0.67 -13.17 -3.04
N GLY A 46 -1.08 -12.75 -1.85
CA GLY A 46 -1.85 -11.53 -1.64
C GLY A 46 -0.95 -10.40 -1.16
N PHE A 47 -1.21 -9.19 -1.65
CA PHE A 47 -0.60 -7.95 -1.15
C PHE A 47 -1.68 -6.93 -0.83
N VAL A 48 -1.51 -6.24 0.30
CA VAL A 48 -2.30 -5.08 0.71
C VAL A 48 -1.32 -3.98 1.09
N THR A 49 -1.61 -2.75 0.69
CA THR A 49 -0.88 -1.55 1.14
C THR A 49 -1.85 -0.40 1.35
N GLY A 50 -1.35 0.67 1.95
CA GLY A 50 -2.11 1.92 2.10
C GLY A 50 -3.22 1.83 3.14
N VAL A 51 -2.92 1.18 4.27
CA VAL A 51 -3.84 1.00 5.40
C VAL A 51 -3.34 1.68 6.66
N ALA A 52 -4.28 1.96 7.57
CA ALA A 52 -4.05 2.75 8.77
C ALA A 52 -3.26 2.01 9.85
N ASN A 53 -3.38 0.69 9.93
CA ASN A 53 -2.76 -0.12 10.96
C ASN A 53 -2.57 -1.57 10.46
N ALA A 54 -1.82 -2.36 11.22
CA ALA A 54 -1.50 -3.74 10.91
C ALA A 54 -2.72 -4.68 10.90
N ASP A 55 -3.67 -4.48 11.82
CA ASP A 55 -4.87 -5.33 11.91
C ASP A 55 -5.76 -5.16 10.67
N ASP A 56 -5.97 -3.92 10.23
CA ASP A 56 -6.69 -3.61 8.99
C ASP A 56 -5.96 -4.17 7.76
N ALA A 57 -4.63 -4.20 7.78
CA ALA A 57 -3.82 -4.79 6.71
C ALA A 57 -4.05 -6.30 6.59
N LEU A 58 -3.99 -7.01 7.72
CA LEU A 58 -4.21 -8.46 7.76
C LEU A 58 -5.66 -8.82 7.43
N ALA A 59 -6.63 -8.08 7.96
CA ALA A 59 -8.05 -8.32 7.66
C ALA A 59 -8.37 -8.14 6.17
N ARG A 60 -7.80 -7.11 5.51
CA ARG A 60 -7.95 -6.94 4.06
C ARG A 60 -7.20 -8.00 3.26
N LEU A 61 -6.06 -8.46 3.75
CA LEU A 61 -5.31 -9.55 3.12
C LEU A 61 -6.13 -10.85 3.17
N GLU A 62 -6.72 -11.17 4.32
CA GLU A 62 -7.62 -12.32 4.48
C GLU A 62 -8.77 -12.28 3.45
N VAL A 63 -9.47 -11.14 3.33
CA VAL A 63 -10.52 -10.95 2.31
C VAL A 63 -10.00 -11.16 0.89
N THR A 64 -8.77 -10.69 0.60
CA THR A 64 -8.14 -10.86 -0.72
C THR A 64 -7.85 -12.33 -1.01
N CYS A 65 -7.41 -13.07 -0.01
CA CYS A 65 -7.10 -14.49 -0.13
C CYS A 65 -8.38 -15.34 -0.25
N ASP A 66 -9.39 -15.06 0.56
CA ASP A 66 -10.70 -15.72 0.49
C ASP A 66 -11.35 -15.54 -0.88
N ALA A 67 -11.27 -14.33 -1.46
CA ALA A 67 -11.78 -14.05 -2.80
C ALA A 67 -11.06 -14.87 -3.89
N ALA A 68 -9.81 -15.27 -3.65
CA ALA A 68 -9.04 -16.14 -4.52
C ALA A 68 -9.20 -17.64 -4.17
N GLY A 69 -10.01 -17.99 -3.17
CA GLY A 69 -10.15 -19.36 -2.67
C GLY A 69 -8.90 -19.89 -1.94
N ALA A 70 -8.09 -18.98 -1.40
CA ALA A 70 -6.83 -19.22 -0.70
C ALA A 70 -6.92 -18.80 0.78
N THR A 71 -6.03 -19.31 1.64
CA THR A 71 -6.04 -18.97 3.09
C THR A 71 -4.92 -18.00 3.50
N CYS A 72 -3.89 -17.83 2.67
CA CYS A 72 -2.69 -17.01 2.96
C CYS A 72 -2.11 -17.25 4.37
N THR A 73 -1.83 -18.51 4.70
CA THR A 73 -1.35 -18.94 6.03
C THR A 73 -0.05 -18.28 6.48
N GLU A 74 0.77 -17.80 5.55
CA GLU A 74 2.04 -17.11 5.85
C GLU A 74 1.87 -15.58 5.76
N ALA A 75 0.84 -15.05 6.41
CA ALA A 75 0.52 -13.63 6.41
C ALA A 75 1.39 -12.81 7.38
N HIS A 76 1.85 -11.66 6.93
CA HIS A 76 2.62 -10.70 7.73
C HIS A 76 2.25 -9.27 7.37
N ALA A 77 1.92 -8.46 8.38
CA ALA A 77 1.81 -7.01 8.23
C ALA A 77 3.19 -6.35 8.32
N PHE A 78 3.40 -5.29 7.55
CA PHE A 78 4.67 -4.56 7.49
C PHE A 78 4.44 -3.04 7.48
N HIS A 79 5.42 -2.31 8.02
CA HIS A 79 5.44 -0.84 8.16
C HIS A 79 6.87 -0.32 8.18
N ASP A 80 7.12 0.82 7.55
CA ASP A 80 8.45 1.33 7.21
C ASP A 80 9.33 0.25 6.56
N GLN A 81 8.69 -0.60 5.76
CA GLN A 81 9.28 -1.79 5.15
C GLN A 81 8.74 -2.02 3.74
N CYS A 82 9.48 -2.82 3.00
CA CYS A 82 9.17 -3.28 1.65
C CYS A 82 8.98 -4.80 1.64
N ALA A 83 7.91 -5.27 1.03
CA ALA A 83 7.66 -6.67 0.72
C ALA A 83 7.91 -6.92 -0.77
N ALA A 84 8.64 -7.97 -1.10
CA ALA A 84 8.91 -8.36 -2.48
C ALA A 84 8.60 -9.84 -2.72
N LEU A 85 8.12 -10.13 -3.93
CA LEU A 85 7.88 -11.48 -4.44
C LEU A 85 8.78 -11.74 -5.64
N ALA A 86 9.49 -12.86 -5.61
CA ALA A 86 10.18 -13.43 -6.75
C ALA A 86 9.52 -14.73 -7.19
N ARG A 87 9.63 -15.04 -8.49
CA ARG A 87 9.13 -16.27 -9.10
C ARG A 87 10.19 -16.86 -10.03
N ALA A 88 10.27 -18.18 -10.09
CA ALA A 88 11.12 -18.87 -11.06
C ALA A 88 10.65 -18.58 -12.50
N ALA A 89 11.60 -18.49 -13.43
CA ALA A 89 11.30 -18.30 -14.85
C ALA A 89 11.14 -19.63 -15.61
N SER A 90 11.68 -20.73 -15.07
CA SER A 90 11.66 -22.03 -15.72
C SER A 90 10.35 -22.79 -15.50
N SER A 91 9.82 -23.39 -16.56
CA SER A 91 8.61 -24.24 -16.54
C SER A 91 8.74 -25.51 -15.69
N SER A 92 9.97 -25.94 -15.36
CA SER A 92 10.22 -27.10 -14.49
C SER A 92 10.10 -26.76 -13.00
N ALA A 93 10.11 -25.47 -12.64
CA ALA A 93 10.10 -24.99 -11.27
C ALA A 93 9.16 -23.77 -11.10
N THR A 94 8.13 -23.64 -11.94
CA THR A 94 7.17 -22.50 -11.93
C THR A 94 6.50 -22.26 -10.59
N ASP A 95 6.50 -23.27 -9.73
CA ASP A 95 5.88 -23.24 -8.41
C ASP A 95 6.84 -22.72 -7.32
N ALA A 96 8.12 -22.51 -7.65
CA ALA A 96 9.10 -21.95 -6.73
C ALA A 96 8.91 -20.42 -6.63
N LEU A 97 8.43 -20.01 -5.46
CA LEU A 97 8.23 -18.62 -5.08
C LEU A 97 9.24 -18.22 -4.00
N GLY A 98 9.54 -16.93 -3.92
CA GLY A 98 10.30 -16.35 -2.82
C GLY A 98 9.65 -15.08 -2.34
N LEU A 99 9.32 -15.02 -1.05
CA LEU A 99 8.74 -13.85 -0.41
C LEU A 99 9.70 -13.31 0.64
N SER A 100 9.86 -12.00 0.69
CA SER A 100 10.74 -11.35 1.67
C SER A 100 10.24 -9.96 2.03
N VAL A 101 10.45 -9.59 3.30
CA VAL A 101 10.11 -8.28 3.86
C VAL A 101 11.36 -7.69 4.53
N HIS A 102 11.73 -6.48 4.14
CA HIS A 102 12.91 -5.78 4.68
C HIS A 102 12.73 -4.25 4.64
N ASP A 103 13.53 -3.54 5.43
CA ASP A 103 13.48 -2.09 5.60
C ASP A 103 13.84 -1.28 4.34
N THR A 104 14.35 -1.94 3.29
CA THR A 104 14.62 -1.31 1.98
C THR A 104 14.14 -2.19 0.85
N ARG A 105 13.70 -1.60 -0.27
CA ARG A 105 13.31 -2.35 -1.47
C ARG A 105 14.43 -3.22 -2.02
N ALA A 106 15.67 -2.73 -2.01
CA ALA A 106 16.81 -3.51 -2.48
C ALA A 106 17.01 -4.78 -1.65
N ALA A 107 16.93 -4.69 -0.31
CA ALA A 107 17.05 -5.84 0.57
C ALA A 107 15.85 -6.80 0.41
N ALA A 108 14.62 -6.27 0.30
CA ALA A 108 13.42 -7.08 0.08
C ALA A 108 13.52 -7.89 -1.22
N GLN A 109 13.94 -7.24 -2.31
CA GLN A 109 14.13 -7.90 -3.61
C GLN A 109 15.23 -8.96 -3.56
N GLN A 110 16.38 -8.65 -2.96
CA GLN A 110 17.46 -9.62 -2.80
C GLN A 110 17.03 -10.83 -1.96
N GLY A 111 16.31 -10.60 -0.86
CA GLY A 111 15.76 -11.66 -0.02
C GLY A 111 14.74 -12.52 -0.77
N ALA A 112 13.86 -11.91 -1.56
CA ALA A 112 12.86 -12.64 -2.35
C ALA A 112 13.53 -13.53 -3.41
N LEU A 113 14.55 -13.02 -4.11
CA LEU A 113 15.33 -13.81 -5.06
C LEU A 113 16.04 -14.98 -4.39
N ALA A 114 16.67 -14.74 -3.23
CA ALA A 114 17.34 -15.79 -2.46
C ALA A 114 16.38 -16.88 -1.99
N GLU A 115 15.19 -16.51 -1.50
CA GLU A 115 14.18 -17.48 -1.05
C GLU A 115 13.62 -18.27 -2.24
N CYS A 116 13.38 -17.63 -3.39
CA CYS A 116 12.97 -18.32 -4.62
C CYS A 116 14.00 -19.37 -5.06
N GLN A 117 15.29 -19.02 -5.05
CA GLN A 117 16.38 -19.95 -5.38
C GLN A 117 16.48 -21.10 -4.38
N LYS A 118 16.34 -20.79 -3.08
CA LYS A 118 16.32 -21.78 -2.00
C LYS A 118 15.16 -22.75 -2.11
N ASN A 119 14.02 -22.29 -2.64
CA ASN A 119 12.86 -23.11 -2.95
C ASN A 119 12.99 -23.89 -4.29
N GLY A 120 14.18 -23.92 -4.89
CA GLY A 120 14.47 -24.68 -6.10
C GLY A 120 14.17 -23.94 -7.41
N GLY A 121 13.88 -22.64 -7.33
CA GLY A 121 13.60 -21.82 -8.50
C GLY A 121 14.83 -21.56 -9.35
N GLU A 122 14.70 -21.81 -10.65
CA GLU A 122 15.72 -21.46 -11.65
C GLU A 122 15.35 -20.17 -12.38
N GLY A 123 16.34 -19.29 -12.57
CA GLY A 123 16.13 -18.00 -13.23
C GLY A 123 15.13 -17.11 -12.50
N CYS A 124 15.13 -17.12 -11.17
CA CYS A 124 14.23 -16.29 -10.35
C CYS A 124 14.31 -14.80 -10.74
N ASN A 125 13.15 -14.17 -10.93
CA ASN A 125 13.00 -12.75 -11.19
C ASN A 125 12.00 -12.11 -10.22
N ILE A 126 12.17 -10.81 -9.95
CA ILE A 126 11.19 -10.04 -9.18
C ILE A 126 9.90 -9.93 -9.97
N HIS A 127 8.80 -10.30 -9.34
CA HIS A 127 7.45 -10.18 -9.88
C HIS A 127 6.74 -8.96 -9.30
N ASP A 128 6.78 -8.79 -7.97
CA ASP A 128 6.17 -7.67 -7.27
C ASP A 128 7.11 -7.08 -6.22
N THR A 129 6.95 -5.78 -5.94
CA THR A 129 7.54 -5.15 -4.75
C THR A 129 6.67 -3.98 -4.32
N TYR A 130 6.22 -4.00 -3.07
CA TYR A 130 5.39 -2.95 -2.47
C TYR A 130 5.99 -2.52 -1.14
N CYS A 131 6.02 -1.21 -0.91
CA CYS A 131 6.48 -0.64 0.36
C CYS A 131 5.35 0.07 1.07
N ALA A 132 5.44 0.05 2.39
CA ALA A 132 4.51 0.73 3.27
C ALA A 132 5.35 1.54 4.27
N PRO A 133 5.29 2.88 4.25
CA PRO A 133 4.50 3.69 3.32
C PRO A 133 5.04 3.66 1.87
N ALA A 134 4.21 4.09 0.91
CA ALA A 134 4.54 4.00 -0.52
C ALA A 134 5.72 4.90 -0.94
N ASP A 135 6.00 5.94 -0.17
CA ASP A 135 7.12 6.88 -0.36
C ASP A 135 8.44 6.40 0.27
N LEU A 136 8.47 5.23 0.91
CA LEU A 136 9.69 4.63 1.46
C LEU A 136 10.75 4.31 0.38
N ASP A 137 10.31 4.23 -0.87
CA ASP A 137 11.12 3.87 -2.04
C ASP A 137 11.74 5.06 -2.79
N GLU A 138 11.41 6.31 -2.42
CA GLU A 138 11.86 7.51 -3.14
C GLU A 138 13.25 8.03 -2.69
#